data_AF-A0A8D2CGM1-F1
#
_entry.id   AF-A0A8D2CGM1-F1
#
_cell.length_a   1.000
_cell.length_b   1.000
_cell.length_c   1.000
_cell.angle_alpha   90.00
_cell.angle_beta   90.00
_cell.angle_gamma   90.00
#
_symmetry.space_group_name_H-M   'P 1'
#
loop_
_entity.id
_entity.type
_entity.pdbx_description
1 polymer ?
#
loop_
_entity_poly.entity_id
_entity_poly.type
_entity_poly.pdbx_seq_one_letter_code
_entity_poly.pdbx_strand_id
1 'polypeptide(L)'
;KVEEASTLNHPYENEGRAKGRYLLLLFRVLFLSQLQVDCTKYGGKGASVACTREWKPICGIDQKTYSSECIFCFLSQERGLELRKLHDGECRQVECTQYSEICTMEYLPHCGSDGVVYGNKCSFCNAAVKSRGTLFFVKYGLC
;
A
#
# COMPACT_ATOMS: atom_id res chain seq x y z
N LYS A 1 54.43 0.13 32.26
CA LYS A 1 54.27 0.81 30.95
C LYS A 1 53.27 -0.03 30.18
N VAL A 2 51.94 0.15 30.26
CA VAL A 2 51.09 1.33 29.97
C VAL A 2 51.43 1.99 28.64
N GLU A 3 50.53 1.83 27.67
CA GLU A 3 49.81 2.86 26.86
C GLU A 3 49.06 2.09 25.74
N GLU A 4 47.77 1.78 25.91
CA GLU A 4 46.60 2.53 25.43
C GLU A 4 46.69 2.99 23.96
N ALA A 5 46.00 2.27 23.06
CA ALA A 5 45.60 2.78 21.75
C ALA A 5 44.08 3.05 21.79
N SER A 6 43.77 4.32 21.98
CA SER A 6 42.46 4.94 22.06
C SER A 6 41.54 4.56 20.90
N THR A 7 40.30 4.19 21.24
CA THR A 7 39.13 4.27 20.37
C THR A 7 38.95 5.69 19.84
N LEU A 8 39.16 5.90 18.54
CA LEU A 8 38.74 7.11 17.86
C LEU A 8 37.22 7.01 17.61
N ASN A 9 36.44 7.42 18.61
CA ASN A 9 34.99 7.58 18.46
C ASN A 9 34.72 8.77 17.53
N HIS A 10 34.35 8.50 16.27
CA HIS A 10 33.89 9.53 15.36
C HIS A 10 32.46 9.96 15.78
N PRO A 11 32.17 11.25 16.05
CA PRO A 11 30.88 11.67 16.60
C PRO A 11 29.69 11.57 15.63
N TYR A 12 29.90 11.11 14.39
CA TYR A 12 28.94 11.23 13.29
C TYR A 12 28.23 9.93 12.88
N GLU A 13 28.48 8.79 13.53
CA GLU A 13 27.83 7.51 13.15
C GLU A 13 26.51 7.21 13.88
N ASN A 14 26.12 8.01 14.87
CA ASN A 14 24.90 7.75 15.65
C ASN A 14 23.71 8.69 15.33
N GLU A 15 23.91 9.75 14.54
CA GLU A 15 22.81 10.62 14.10
C GLU A 15 22.08 10.10 12.85
N GLY A 16 22.75 9.34 11.98
CA GLY A 16 22.16 8.84 10.73
C GLY A 16 21.06 7.79 10.96
N ARG A 17 21.16 6.98 12.02
CA ARG A 17 20.21 5.90 12.32
C ARG A 17 18.91 6.42 12.94
N ALA A 18 18.96 7.49 13.74
CA ALA A 18 17.77 8.14 14.31
C ALA A 18 17.07 9.04 13.27
N LYS A 19 17.84 9.83 12.51
CA LYS A 19 17.31 10.65 11.39
C LYS A 19 16.69 9.77 10.31
N GLY A 20 17.30 8.62 9.99
CA GLY A 20 16.74 7.62 9.06
C GLY A 20 15.47 6.95 9.57
N ARG A 21 15.39 6.60 10.86
CA ARG A 21 14.16 6.06 11.48
C ARG A 21 13.04 7.09 11.55
N TYR A 22 13.35 8.33 11.93
CA TYR A 22 12.39 9.42 11.96
C TYR A 22 11.89 9.77 10.56
N LEU A 23 12.78 9.79 9.57
CA LEU A 23 12.42 9.98 8.17
C LEU A 23 11.57 8.82 7.64
N LEU A 24 11.90 7.55 7.95
CA LEU A 24 11.05 6.39 7.62
C LEU A 24 9.68 6.46 8.30
N LEU A 25 9.63 6.89 9.57
CA LEU A 25 8.38 7.06 10.31
C LEU A 25 7.55 8.21 9.73
N LEU A 26 8.16 9.33 9.37
CA LEU A 26 7.52 10.44 8.66
C LEU A 26 7.02 10.00 7.28
N PHE A 27 7.82 9.26 6.50
CA PHE A 27 7.36 8.69 5.23
C PHE A 27 6.21 7.71 5.44
N ARG A 28 6.24 6.87 6.49
CA ARG A 28 5.10 6.01 6.85
C ARG A 28 3.87 6.83 7.22
N VAL A 29 4.00 7.88 8.03
CA VAL A 29 2.89 8.75 8.43
C VAL A 29 2.31 9.52 7.23
N LEU A 30 3.17 10.10 6.38
CA LEU A 30 2.77 10.79 5.16
C LEU A 30 2.15 9.84 4.13
N PHE A 31 2.69 8.63 3.96
CA PHE A 31 2.11 7.61 3.10
C PHE A 31 0.74 7.14 3.62
N LEU A 32 0.61 6.90 4.93
CA LEU A 32 -0.68 6.59 5.57
C LEU A 32 -1.72 7.69 5.36
N SER A 33 -1.30 8.96 5.31
CA SER A 33 -2.20 10.10 5.06
C SER A 33 -2.70 10.21 3.61
N GLN A 34 -1.97 9.64 2.64
CA GLN A 34 -2.39 9.61 1.21
C GLN A 34 -3.42 8.51 0.92
N LEU A 35 -3.58 7.54 1.83
CA LEU A 35 -4.49 6.40 1.73
C LEU A 35 -5.88 6.66 2.36
N GLN A 36 -6.14 7.88 2.83
CA GLN A 36 -7.41 8.22 3.46
C GLN A 36 -8.25 9.07 2.51
N VAL A 37 -9.45 8.57 2.19
CA VAL A 37 -10.48 9.34 1.49
C VAL A 37 -11.12 10.28 2.51
N ASP A 38 -11.13 11.57 2.21
CA ASP A 38 -11.77 12.57 3.06
C ASP A 38 -13.30 12.53 2.86
N CYS A 39 -13.96 11.67 3.63
CA CYS A 39 -15.39 11.50 3.58
C CYS A 39 -16.20 12.70 4.12
N THR A 40 -15.56 13.66 4.79
CA THR A 40 -16.26 14.88 5.24
C THR A 40 -16.76 15.73 4.06
N LYS A 41 -16.12 15.60 2.89
CA LYS A 41 -16.53 16.24 1.63
C LYS A 41 -17.86 15.75 1.09
N TYR A 42 -18.27 14.53 1.45
CA TYR A 42 -19.46 13.86 0.92
C TYR A 42 -20.62 13.84 1.91
N GLY A 43 -20.58 14.70 2.94
CA GLY A 43 -21.54 14.71 4.04
C GLY A 43 -22.96 15.11 3.64
N GLY A 44 -23.91 14.21 3.90
CA GLY A 44 -25.34 14.50 3.99
C GLY A 44 -25.92 13.87 5.26
N LYS A 45 -26.21 14.67 6.29
CA LYS A 45 -26.99 14.19 7.44
C LYS A 45 -28.41 13.86 6.96
N GLY A 46 -28.77 12.57 6.92
CA GLY A 46 -30.16 12.13 6.78
C GLY A 46 -30.83 12.38 5.42
N ALA A 47 -30.07 12.70 4.37
CA ALA A 47 -30.60 12.90 3.03
C ALA A 47 -29.64 12.26 2.01
N SER A 48 -30.22 11.52 1.06
CA SER A 48 -29.55 10.87 -0.07
C SER A 48 -28.30 11.62 -0.53
N VAL A 49 -27.13 10.98 -0.42
CA VAL A 49 -25.89 11.53 -0.98
C VAL A 49 -26.03 11.55 -2.50
N ALA A 50 -26.05 12.75 -3.09
CA ALA A 50 -26.08 12.93 -4.53
C ALA A 50 -24.66 12.84 -5.10
N CYS A 51 -24.21 11.64 -5.43
CA CYS A 51 -22.93 11.43 -6.11
C CYS A 51 -23.02 11.74 -7.61
N THR A 52 -22.02 12.45 -8.14
CA THR A 52 -21.84 12.56 -9.60
C THR A 52 -21.55 11.19 -10.21
N ARG A 53 -21.97 10.97 -11.46
CA ARG A 53 -21.71 9.71 -12.19
C ARG A 53 -20.31 9.65 -12.82
N GLU A 54 -19.36 10.40 -12.25
CA GLU A 54 -17.97 10.36 -12.69
C GLU A 54 -17.33 9.02 -12.31
N TRP A 55 -16.68 8.36 -13.27
CA TRP A 55 -15.99 7.10 -13.04
C TRP A 55 -14.54 7.36 -12.63
N LYS A 56 -14.29 7.34 -11.31
CA LYS A 56 -12.97 7.44 -10.68
C LYS A 56 -12.85 6.36 -9.62
N PRO A 57 -12.67 5.10 -10.04
CA PRO A 57 -12.80 3.97 -9.14
C PRO A 57 -11.70 3.97 -8.09
N ILE A 58 -12.02 3.44 -6.92
CA ILE A 58 -11.07 3.17 -5.86
C ILE A 58 -11.25 1.75 -5.34
N CYS A 59 -10.15 1.12 -4.96
CA CYS A 59 -10.16 -0.18 -4.32
C CYS A 59 -10.12 -0.01 -2.80
N GLY A 60 -11.08 -0.60 -2.09
CA GLY A 60 -11.09 -0.64 -0.64
C GLY A 60 -10.19 -1.74 -0.08
N ILE A 61 -9.84 -1.65 1.21
CA ILE A 61 -9.13 -2.72 1.94
C ILE A 61 -9.94 -4.03 2.03
N ASP A 62 -11.24 -3.95 1.78
CA ASP A 62 -12.16 -5.09 1.65
C ASP A 62 -12.09 -5.75 0.26
N GLN A 63 -11.15 -5.32 -0.58
CA GLN A 63 -10.95 -5.77 -1.97
C GLN A 63 -12.18 -5.52 -2.87
N LYS A 64 -13.00 -4.54 -2.51
CA LYS A 64 -14.14 -4.12 -3.33
C LYS A 64 -13.83 -2.85 -4.10
N THR A 65 -14.20 -2.83 -5.38
CA THR A 65 -14.18 -1.62 -6.21
C THR A 65 -15.38 -0.75 -5.90
N TYR A 66 -15.12 0.53 -5.65
CA TYR A 66 -16.12 1.58 -5.52
C TYR A 66 -15.97 2.53 -6.70
N SER A 67 -17.07 2.89 -7.34
CA SER A 67 -17.06 3.68 -8.59
C SER A 67 -16.56 5.12 -8.41
N SER A 68 -16.60 5.63 -7.18
CA SER A 68 -16.05 6.93 -6.79
C SER A 68 -15.83 7.01 -5.28
N GLU A 69 -15.01 7.97 -4.85
CA GLU A 69 -14.83 8.32 -3.42
C GLU A 69 -16.17 8.67 -2.74
N CYS A 70 -17.10 9.31 -3.48
CA CYS A 70 -18.43 9.62 -2.97
C CYS A 70 -19.22 8.35 -2.60
N ILE A 71 -19.27 7.37 -3.51
CA ILE A 71 -19.98 6.10 -3.28
C ILE A 71 -19.28 5.28 -2.19
N PHE A 72 -17.95 5.30 -2.14
CA PHE A 72 -17.17 4.70 -1.05
C PHE A 72 -17.56 5.27 0.31
N CYS A 73 -17.56 6.60 0.45
CA CYS A 73 -17.88 7.27 1.71
C CYS A 73 -19.33 7.05 2.13
N PHE A 74 -20.28 7.15 1.19
CA PHE A 74 -21.69 6.87 1.45
C PHE A 74 -21.86 5.45 2.02
N LEU A 75 -21.29 4.43 1.35
CA LEU A 75 -21.41 3.04 1.80
C LEU A 75 -20.64 2.76 3.10
N SER A 76 -19.51 3.41 3.32
CA SER A 76 -18.74 3.32 4.57
C SER A 76 -19.57 3.83 5.75
N GLN A 77 -20.24 4.97 5.57
CA GLN A 77 -21.06 5.61 6.60
C GLN A 77 -22.37 4.85 6.84
N GLU A 78 -23.11 4.50 5.79
CA GLU A 78 -24.37 3.75 5.87
C GLU A 78 -24.21 2.40 6.58
N ARG A 79 -23.08 1.71 6.34
CA ARG A 79 -22.81 0.39 6.93
C ARG A 79 -22.07 0.47 8.26
N GLY A 80 -21.65 1.66 8.70
CA GLY A 80 -20.81 1.84 9.88
C GLY A 80 -19.47 1.09 9.78
N LEU A 81 -18.92 0.96 8.56
CA LEU A 81 -17.65 0.26 8.32
C LEU A 81 -16.51 1.29 8.34
N GLU A 82 -15.41 0.96 9.03
CA GLU A 82 -14.15 1.70 8.92
C GLU A 82 -13.39 1.27 7.65
N LEU A 83 -13.93 1.62 6.49
CA LEU A 83 -13.27 1.35 5.22
C LEU A 83 -12.09 2.31 5.02
N ARG A 84 -10.98 1.76 4.53
CA ARG A 84 -9.83 2.53 4.06
C ARG A 84 -9.63 2.28 2.58
N LYS A 85 -9.13 3.29 1.87
CA LYS A 85 -8.68 3.10 0.49
C LYS A 85 -7.40 2.26 0.53
N LEU A 86 -7.33 1.27 -0.35
CA LEU A 86 -6.15 0.45 -0.59
C LEU A 86 -5.30 1.08 -1.71
N HIS A 87 -5.93 1.44 -2.83
CA HIS A 87 -5.30 2.19 -3.92
C HIS A 87 -6.36 2.85 -4.82
N ASP A 88 -5.92 3.77 -5.66
CA ASP A 88 -6.75 4.32 -6.74
C ASP A 88 -6.88 3.32 -7.89
N GLY A 89 -8.02 3.31 -8.58
CA GLY A 89 -8.36 2.32 -9.58
C GLY A 89 -9.21 1.17 -9.05
N GLU A 90 -9.63 0.29 -9.96
CA GLU A 90 -10.41 -0.89 -9.61
C GLU A 90 -9.56 -1.93 -8.89
N CYS A 91 -10.14 -2.67 -7.94
CA CYS A 91 -9.50 -3.86 -7.42
C CYS A 91 -9.31 -4.86 -8.56
N ARG A 92 -8.11 -5.43 -8.65
CA ARG A 92 -7.81 -6.52 -9.58
C ARG A 92 -7.24 -7.68 -8.80
N GLN A 93 -7.57 -8.88 -9.24
CA GLN A 93 -6.97 -10.10 -8.70
C GLN A 93 -5.96 -10.63 -9.71
N VAL A 94 -4.84 -11.12 -9.19
CA VAL A 94 -3.86 -11.84 -9.98
C VAL A 94 -3.97 -13.30 -9.61
N GLU A 95 -4.51 -14.08 -10.54
CA GLU A 95 -4.59 -15.52 -10.37
C GLU A 95 -3.20 -16.15 -10.50
N CYS A 96 -2.75 -16.71 -9.39
CA CYS A 96 -1.51 -17.46 -9.29
C CYS A 96 -1.82 -18.95 -9.31
N THR A 97 -2.11 -19.47 -10.51
CA THR A 97 -2.43 -20.87 -10.75
C THR A 97 -1.19 -21.73 -11.02
N GLN A 98 -0.04 -21.10 -11.30
CA GLN A 98 1.19 -21.77 -11.70
C GLN A 98 2.37 -21.26 -10.88
N TYR A 99 3.19 -22.20 -10.42
CA TYR A 99 4.49 -21.96 -9.82
C TYR A 99 5.57 -22.33 -10.83
N SER A 100 6.60 -21.49 -10.96
CA SER A 100 7.73 -21.77 -11.84
C SER A 100 9.03 -21.36 -11.17
N GLU A 101 10.05 -22.22 -11.15
CA GLU A 101 11.36 -21.83 -10.62
C GLU A 101 12.09 -20.83 -11.51
N ILE A 102 11.71 -20.75 -12.79
CA ILE A 102 12.31 -19.87 -13.79
C ILE A 102 11.24 -18.88 -14.26
N CYS A 103 11.53 -17.58 -14.12
CA CYS A 103 10.69 -16.50 -14.64
C CYS A 103 11.34 -15.86 -15.86
N THR A 104 10.50 -15.31 -16.75
CA THR A 104 10.94 -14.40 -17.81
C THR A 104 11.53 -13.12 -17.20
N MET A 105 12.34 -12.40 -17.98
CA MET A 105 12.90 -11.09 -17.59
C MET A 105 12.02 -9.92 -18.07
N GLU A 106 10.76 -10.19 -18.44
CA GLU A 106 9.83 -9.11 -18.79
C GLU A 106 9.56 -8.22 -17.58
N TYR A 107 9.43 -6.91 -17.80
CA TYR A 107 9.20 -5.95 -16.73
C TYR A 107 7.77 -5.39 -16.84
N LEU A 108 6.86 -6.05 -16.13
CA LEU A 108 5.46 -5.67 -15.94
C LEU A 108 5.18 -5.66 -14.43
N PRO A 109 5.55 -4.59 -13.71
CA PRO A 109 5.65 -4.60 -12.27
C PRO A 109 4.30 -4.81 -11.55
N HIS A 110 4.34 -5.53 -10.43
CA HIS A 110 3.23 -5.81 -9.54
C HIS A 110 3.58 -5.32 -8.14
N CYS A 111 2.75 -4.45 -7.55
CA CYS A 111 2.89 -4.06 -6.15
C CYS A 111 2.21 -5.10 -5.25
N GLY A 112 2.99 -5.67 -4.33
CA GLY A 112 2.50 -6.58 -3.29
C GLY A 112 2.03 -5.86 -2.03
N SER A 113 1.22 -6.54 -1.22
CA SER A 113 0.74 -6.05 0.08
C SER A 113 1.84 -5.88 1.12
N ASP A 114 3.02 -6.45 0.87
CA ASP A 114 4.26 -6.25 1.63
C ASP A 114 5.01 -4.96 1.27
N GLY A 115 4.49 -4.19 0.31
CA GLY A 115 5.13 -2.98 -0.21
C GLY A 115 6.30 -3.24 -1.16
N VAL A 116 6.47 -4.48 -1.62
CA VAL A 116 7.52 -4.88 -2.57
C VAL A 116 6.98 -4.82 -3.99
N VAL A 117 7.82 -4.33 -4.91
CA VAL A 117 7.56 -4.36 -6.35
C VAL A 117 8.16 -5.63 -6.94
N TYR A 118 7.30 -6.47 -7.50
CA TYR A 118 7.66 -7.70 -8.19
C TYR A 118 7.73 -7.42 -9.69
N GLY A 119 8.87 -7.73 -10.32
CA GLY A 119 9.15 -7.31 -11.70
C GLY A 119 8.16 -7.83 -12.75
N ASN A 120 7.52 -8.96 -12.49
CA ASN A 120 6.48 -9.54 -13.33
C ASN A 120 5.56 -10.49 -12.56
N LYS A 121 4.50 -10.96 -13.23
CA LYS A 121 3.52 -11.89 -12.68
C LYS A 121 4.15 -13.16 -12.09
N CYS A 122 5.15 -13.73 -12.77
CA CYS A 122 5.83 -14.95 -12.30
C CYS A 122 6.51 -14.71 -10.93
N SER A 123 7.32 -13.65 -10.83
CA SER A 123 8.00 -13.30 -9.58
C SER A 123 7.03 -13.01 -8.43
N PHE A 124 5.93 -12.31 -8.71
CA PHE A 124 4.87 -12.05 -7.75
C PHE A 124 4.19 -13.34 -7.29
N CYS A 125 3.77 -14.20 -8.23
CA CYS A 125 3.05 -15.43 -7.92
C CYS A 125 3.89 -16.43 -7.14
N ASN A 126 5.18 -16.57 -7.46
CA ASN A 126 6.08 -17.41 -6.68
C ASN A 126 6.17 -16.93 -5.23
N ALA A 127 6.28 -15.62 -5.03
CA ALA A 127 6.29 -15.04 -3.69
C ALA A 127 4.94 -15.22 -2.98
N ALA A 128 3.83 -15.05 -3.68
CA ALA A 128 2.47 -15.20 -3.13
C ALA A 128 2.18 -16.64 -2.68
N VAL A 129 2.59 -17.62 -3.48
CA VAL A 129 2.51 -19.05 -3.11
C VAL A 129 3.39 -19.32 -1.89
N LYS A 130 4.63 -18.81 -1.87
CA LYS A 130 5.57 -18.99 -0.76
C LYS A 130 5.09 -18.34 0.53
N SER A 131 4.36 -17.23 0.44
CA SER A 131 3.85 -16.48 1.60
C SER A 131 2.64 -17.13 2.27
N ARG A 132 2.06 -18.17 1.66
CA ARG A 132 0.92 -18.93 2.19
C ARG A 132 -0.30 -18.03 2.49
N GLY A 133 -0.59 -17.10 1.59
CA GLY A 133 -1.76 -16.21 1.67
C GLY A 133 -1.53 -14.91 2.45
N THR A 134 -0.32 -14.63 2.92
CA THR A 134 0.02 -13.35 3.57
C THR A 134 0.36 -12.23 2.57
N LEU A 135 0.67 -12.59 1.33
CA LEU A 135 0.94 -11.67 0.23
C LEU A 135 -0.24 -11.68 -0.75
N PHE A 136 -0.81 -10.51 -1.00
CA PHE A 136 -1.82 -10.30 -2.02
C PHE A 136 -1.42 -9.16 -2.96
N PHE A 137 -2.02 -9.16 -4.14
CA PHE A 137 -1.76 -8.15 -5.15
C PHE A 137 -2.48 -6.86 -4.76
N VAL A 138 -1.76 -5.73 -4.80
CA VAL A 138 -2.33 -4.41 -4.55
C VAL A 138 -2.68 -3.76 -5.89
N LYS A 139 -1.68 -3.44 -6.72
CA LYS A 139 -1.88 -2.74 -7.99
C LYS A 139 -0.77 -3.07 -8.97
N TYR A 140 -1.01 -2.82 -10.27
CA TYR A 140 0.06 -2.84 -11.26
C TYR A 140 0.95 -1.60 -11.09
N GLY A 141 2.22 -1.72 -11.43
CA GLY A 141 3.18 -0.62 -11.26
C GLY A 141 3.96 -0.71 -9.96
N LEU A 142 4.54 0.43 -9.59
CA LEU A 142 5.22 0.63 -8.31
C LEU A 142 4.21 0.63 -7.16
N CYS A 143 4.66 0.29 -5.96
CA CYS A 143 3.96 0.67 -4.73
C CYS A 143 4.11 2.19 -4.54
#